data_AF-A0A0D3JJQ0-F1
#
_entry.id   AF-A0A0D3JJQ0-F1
#
_cell.length_a   1.000
_cell.length_b   1.000
_cell.length_c   1.000
_cell.angle_alpha   90.00
_cell.angle_beta   90.00
_cell.angle_gamma   90.00
#
_symmetry.space_group_name_H-M   'P 1'
#
loop_
_entity.id
_entity.type
_entity.pdbx_description
1 polymer ?
#
loop_
_entity_poly.entity_id
_entity_poly.type
_entity_poly.pdbx_seq_one_letter_code
_entity_poly.pdbx_strand_id
1 'polypeptide(L)'
;MRSYSNSECITMSLFADSDSKNDIISFEIGGWGNILRIFPGDNRQTIGTITSYRTVQIEVTGGQARFSLDGTLKYTASVSETRGKVRFISGCTNQYVTNLQVSSPQVLYGHAANPGWNGKWDSARSFCQSKGGDLCDYAALCPGGRQIDSTFGQLSQDEWIPVKGPSVLKDYVQIGTRTSPRDDCCLISDDVCHGLRGRADWADAWGSRTYFQNHIGCCFTV
;
A
#
# COMPACT_ATOMS: atom_id res chain seq x y z
N MET A 1 21.01 -4.27 1.16
CA MET A 1 21.74 -3.15 1.78
C MET A 1 23.10 -3.62 2.27
N ARG A 2 24.16 -2.79 2.13
CA ARG A 2 25.48 -2.98 2.77
C ARG A 2 26.13 -1.64 3.14
N SER A 3 27.07 -1.66 4.08
CA SER A 3 27.97 -0.54 4.38
C SER A 3 29.36 -0.86 3.83
N TYR A 4 30.11 0.13 3.34
CA TYR A 4 31.48 -0.07 2.86
C TYR A 4 32.50 0.52 3.83
N SER A 5 33.62 -0.18 4.00
CA SER A 5 34.82 0.18 4.76
C SER A 5 34.75 0.31 6.28
N ASN A 6 33.58 0.51 6.90
CA ASN A 6 33.41 0.46 8.35
C ASN A 6 32.29 -0.50 8.73
N SER A 7 32.31 -1.02 9.96
CA SER A 7 31.19 -1.70 10.60
C SER A 7 30.03 -0.74 10.91
N GLU A 8 29.86 0.31 10.12
CA GLU A 8 28.88 1.36 10.33
C GLU A 8 27.47 0.90 9.93
N CYS A 9 26.49 1.58 10.50
CA CYS A 9 25.10 1.24 10.33
C CYS A 9 24.58 1.46 8.90
N ILE A 10 23.41 0.91 8.61
CA ILE A 10 22.57 1.27 7.47
C ILE A 10 21.18 1.41 8.05
N THR A 11 20.49 2.49 7.72
CA THR A 11 19.19 2.77 8.31
C THR A 11 18.17 3.15 7.25
N MET A 12 17.01 2.51 7.34
CA MET A 12 15.83 2.83 6.56
C MET A 12 14.69 3.13 7.51
N SER A 13 14.00 4.25 7.27
CA SER A 13 12.81 4.62 8.02
C SER A 13 11.62 4.79 7.09
N LEU A 14 10.48 4.25 7.52
CA LEU A 14 9.19 4.46 6.87
C LEU A 14 8.40 5.51 7.63
N PHE A 15 7.69 6.33 6.86
CA PHE A 15 6.79 7.37 7.35
C PHE A 15 7.48 8.43 8.22
N ALA A 16 8.78 8.63 8.02
CA ALA A 16 9.59 9.58 8.78
C ALA A 16 9.37 11.03 8.27
N ASP A 17 8.91 11.90 9.18
CA ASP A 17 8.70 13.32 8.88
C ASP A 17 10.01 14.13 8.90
N SER A 18 11.02 13.65 9.62
CA SER A 18 12.32 14.29 9.75
C SER A 18 13.47 13.39 9.28
N ASP A 19 14.68 13.95 9.22
CA ASP A 19 15.91 13.18 8.99
C ASP A 19 16.53 12.66 10.31
N SER A 20 15.74 12.62 11.38
CA SER A 20 16.20 12.10 12.67
C SER A 20 16.35 10.59 12.59
N LYS A 21 17.49 10.07 13.05
CA LYS A 21 17.68 8.63 13.25
C LYS A 21 16.59 8.08 14.17
N ASN A 22 16.26 6.80 14.00
CA ASN A 22 15.43 6.04 14.94
C ASN A 22 13.98 6.58 15.04
N ASP A 23 13.45 7.10 13.93
CA ASP A 23 12.06 7.54 13.83
C ASP A 23 11.07 6.35 13.93
N ILE A 24 9.77 6.63 13.96
CA ILE A 24 8.69 5.73 14.42
C ILE A 24 8.80 4.29 13.88
N ILE A 25 9.02 4.12 12.57
CA ILE A 25 9.23 2.81 11.93
C ILE A 25 10.62 2.82 11.30
N SER A 26 11.62 2.29 12.00
CA SER A 26 13.01 2.30 11.53
C SER A 26 13.68 0.94 11.65
N PHE A 27 14.54 0.64 10.68
CA PHE A 27 15.32 -0.59 10.62
C PHE A 27 16.79 -0.22 10.41
N GLU A 28 17.62 -0.47 11.41
CA GLU A 28 19.06 -0.23 11.39
C GLU A 28 19.83 -1.55 11.45
N ILE A 29 20.73 -1.80 10.50
CA ILE A 29 21.68 -2.93 10.57
C ILE A 29 23.11 -2.44 10.68
N GLY A 30 23.94 -3.10 11.49
CA GLY A 30 25.32 -2.69 11.72
C GLY A 30 25.47 -1.53 12.72
N GLY A 31 24.44 -1.25 13.52
CA GLY A 31 24.57 -0.35 14.66
C GLY A 31 25.67 -0.84 15.60
N TRP A 32 26.58 0.04 16.01
CA TRP A 32 27.75 -0.29 16.84
C TRP A 32 28.55 -1.51 16.35
N GLY A 33 28.57 -1.77 15.03
CA GLY A 33 29.36 -2.83 14.43
C GLY A 33 28.59 -4.10 14.07
N ASN A 34 27.71 -4.56 14.94
CA ASN A 34 27.08 -5.88 14.81
C ASN A 34 25.64 -5.96 15.32
N ILE A 35 24.99 -4.81 15.58
CA ILE A 35 23.65 -4.76 16.13
C ILE A 35 22.62 -4.41 15.05
N LEU A 36 21.52 -5.14 15.09
CA LEU A 36 20.23 -4.80 14.49
C LEU A 36 19.47 -3.94 15.50
N ARG A 37 18.96 -2.78 15.09
CA ARG A 37 18.04 -1.95 15.89
C ARG A 37 16.76 -1.74 15.11
N ILE A 38 15.63 -2.05 15.73
CA ILE A 38 14.30 -1.91 15.12
C ILE A 38 13.44 -0.99 16.00
N PHE A 39 12.74 -0.06 15.35
CA PHE A 39 11.82 0.88 15.99
C PHE A 39 10.39 0.63 15.49
N PRO A 40 9.37 0.80 16.35
CA PRO A 40 9.42 1.45 17.67
C PRO A 40 10.04 0.60 18.79
N GLY A 41 10.51 1.27 19.85
CA GLY A 41 10.99 0.62 21.09
C GLY A 41 12.49 0.25 21.15
N ASP A 42 13.27 0.53 20.11
CA ASP A 42 14.72 0.21 20.04
C ASP A 42 15.01 -1.26 20.36
N ASN A 43 14.32 -2.18 19.67
CA ASN A 43 14.58 -3.61 19.79
C ASN A 43 15.95 -3.94 19.21
N ARG A 44 16.86 -4.45 20.05
CA ARG A 44 18.26 -4.69 19.71
C ARG A 44 18.55 -6.19 19.61
N GLN A 45 19.23 -6.60 18.55
CA GLN A 45 19.70 -7.98 18.37
C GLN A 45 21.11 -8.00 17.79
N THR A 46 21.97 -8.91 18.26
CA THR A 46 23.28 -9.13 17.65
C THR A 46 23.13 -9.95 16.37
N ILE A 47 23.56 -9.40 15.23
CA ILE A 47 23.43 -10.02 13.90
C ILE A 47 24.77 -10.24 13.18
N GLY A 48 25.88 -10.01 13.88
CA GLY A 48 27.23 -10.07 13.32
C GLY A 48 27.57 -8.87 12.44
N THR A 49 28.81 -8.83 11.95
CA THR A 49 29.28 -7.75 11.08
C THR A 49 28.65 -7.85 9.69
N ILE A 50 28.29 -6.70 9.11
CA ILE A 50 27.64 -6.62 7.80
C ILE A 50 28.70 -6.41 6.72
N THR A 51 29.27 -7.50 6.20
CA THR A 51 30.31 -7.45 5.15
C THR A 51 29.77 -7.70 3.74
N SER A 52 28.54 -8.21 3.62
CA SER A 52 27.86 -8.51 2.36
C SER A 52 26.52 -7.77 2.25
N TYR A 53 25.93 -7.78 1.05
CA TYR A 53 24.54 -7.32 0.88
C TYR A 53 23.58 -8.20 1.68
N ARG A 54 22.73 -7.54 2.48
CA ARG A 54 21.64 -8.16 3.24
C ARG A 54 20.29 -7.70 2.70
N THR A 55 19.29 -8.56 2.76
CA THR A 55 17.93 -8.19 2.37
C THR A 55 17.19 -7.66 3.59
N VAL A 56 16.69 -6.43 3.51
CA VAL A 56 15.89 -5.79 4.56
C VAL A 56 14.48 -5.61 4.03
N GLN A 57 13.49 -6.02 4.80
CA GLN A 57 12.07 -5.88 4.47
C GLN A 57 11.32 -5.30 5.67
N ILE A 58 10.49 -4.30 5.39
CA ILE A 58 9.50 -3.78 6.32
C ILE A 58 8.15 -3.87 5.62
N GLU A 59 7.22 -4.60 6.21
CA GLU A 59 5.84 -4.72 5.74
C GLU A 59 4.93 -4.01 6.74
N VAL A 60 4.17 -3.02 6.28
CA VAL A 60 3.20 -2.32 7.12
C VAL A 60 1.79 -2.66 6.63
N THR A 61 1.02 -3.35 7.46
CA THR A 61 -0.35 -3.77 7.15
C THR A 61 -1.17 -3.91 8.43
N GLY A 62 -2.45 -3.53 8.39
CA GLY A 62 -3.39 -3.73 9.50
C GLY A 62 -2.94 -3.13 10.84
N GLY A 63 -2.26 -1.99 10.82
CA GLY A 63 -1.71 -1.36 12.04
C GLY A 63 -0.51 -2.09 12.65
N GLN A 64 0.15 -2.96 11.88
CA GLN A 64 1.36 -3.65 12.28
C GLN A 64 2.50 -3.39 11.30
N ALA A 65 3.71 -3.20 11.82
CA ALA A 65 4.95 -3.22 11.07
C ALA A 65 5.72 -4.51 11.36
N ARG A 66 6.02 -5.29 10.32
CA ARG A 66 6.78 -6.54 10.39
C ARG A 66 8.15 -6.34 9.75
N PHE A 67 9.20 -6.67 10.49
CA PHE A 67 10.58 -6.38 10.12
C PHE A 67 11.31 -7.70 9.87
N SER A 68 11.81 -7.91 8.66
CA SER A 68 12.55 -9.12 8.28
C SER A 68 13.96 -8.80 7.79
N LEU A 69 14.92 -9.65 8.16
CA LEU A 69 16.30 -9.63 7.70
C LEU A 69 16.61 -10.96 7.01
N ASP A 70 17.02 -10.90 5.75
CA ASP A 70 17.28 -12.06 4.88
C ASP A 70 16.12 -13.07 4.88
N GLY A 71 14.89 -12.54 4.75
CA GLY A 71 13.66 -13.34 4.74
C GLY A 71 13.22 -13.86 6.13
N THR A 72 14.01 -13.67 7.18
CA THR A 72 13.63 -14.10 8.53
C THR A 72 12.97 -12.94 9.30
N LEU A 73 11.74 -13.15 9.78
CA LEU A 73 11.06 -12.20 10.66
C LEU A 73 11.87 -11.99 11.95
N LYS A 74 12.19 -10.73 12.26
CA LYS A 74 12.96 -10.32 13.43
C LYS A 74 12.11 -9.67 14.50
N TYR A 75 11.11 -8.90 14.09
CA TYR A 75 10.24 -8.17 15.01
C TYR A 75 8.89 -7.85 14.38
N THR A 76 7.89 -7.65 15.22
CA THR A 76 6.58 -7.11 14.84
C THR A 76 6.20 -6.05 15.86
N ALA A 77 5.77 -4.89 15.36
CA ALA A 77 5.36 -3.76 16.19
C ALA A 77 3.96 -3.30 15.81
N SER A 78 3.19 -2.84 16.79
CA SER A 78 1.98 -2.06 16.51
C SER A 78 2.36 -0.65 16.10
N VAL A 79 1.74 -0.12 15.05
CA VAL A 79 2.02 1.19 14.46
C VAL A 79 0.71 1.89 14.09
N SER A 80 0.69 3.22 14.16
CA SER A 80 -0.46 4.06 13.77
C SER A 80 -0.31 4.66 12.38
N GLU A 81 0.91 4.69 11.87
CA GLU A 81 1.29 5.39 10.65
C GLU A 81 0.90 4.56 9.44
N THR A 82 0.16 5.18 8.52
CA THR A 82 -0.33 4.54 7.30
C THR A 82 0.28 5.15 6.03
N ARG A 83 0.94 6.30 6.14
CA ARG A 83 1.54 7.02 5.00
C ARG A 83 2.68 7.94 5.44
N GLY A 84 3.56 8.28 4.49
CA GLY A 84 4.66 9.22 4.70
C GLY A 84 5.85 8.92 3.77
N LYS A 85 7.02 9.45 4.11
CA LYS A 85 8.24 9.31 3.28
C LYS A 85 9.01 8.03 3.60
N VAL A 86 9.65 7.44 2.60
CA VAL A 86 10.73 6.47 2.80
C VAL A 86 12.04 7.25 2.85
N ARG A 87 12.81 7.11 3.93
CA ARG A 87 14.09 7.82 4.10
C ARG A 87 15.23 6.87 4.39
N PHE A 88 16.39 7.18 3.81
CA PHE A 88 17.69 6.62 4.19
C PHE A 88 18.44 7.71 4.95
N ILE A 89 18.62 7.54 6.25
CA ILE A 89 19.03 8.64 7.12
C ILE A 89 20.54 8.83 7.08
N SER A 90 20.97 10.09 7.02
CA SER A 90 22.34 10.54 6.77
C SER A 90 23.36 10.15 7.83
N GLY A 91 22.92 9.75 9.03
CA GLY A 91 23.84 9.47 10.13
C GLY A 91 24.55 8.12 10.04
N CYS A 92 24.35 7.33 9.00
CA CYS A 92 25.30 6.28 8.64
C CYS A 92 25.96 6.63 7.30
N THR A 93 27.29 6.54 7.22
CA THR A 93 28.01 6.91 6.00
C THR A 93 28.22 5.70 5.10
N ASN A 94 28.49 5.91 3.81
CA ASN A 94 28.81 4.85 2.84
C ASN A 94 27.76 3.73 2.72
N GLN A 95 26.47 4.08 2.81
CA GLN A 95 25.36 3.15 2.65
C GLN A 95 25.12 2.84 1.17
N TYR A 96 25.01 1.55 0.83
CA TYR A 96 24.63 1.09 -0.50
C TYR A 96 23.30 0.36 -0.45
N VAL A 97 22.33 0.89 -1.19
CA VAL A 97 21.01 0.30 -1.39
C VAL A 97 20.91 -0.14 -2.85
N THR A 98 20.38 -1.33 -3.07
CA THR A 98 20.11 -1.88 -4.41
C THR A 98 18.80 -2.65 -4.35
N ASN A 99 18.13 -2.79 -5.50
CA ASN A 99 16.86 -3.49 -5.64
C ASN A 99 15.79 -2.99 -4.65
N LEU A 100 15.71 -1.66 -4.45
CA LEU A 100 14.64 -1.07 -3.65
C LEU A 100 13.31 -1.30 -4.36
N GLN A 101 12.39 -1.96 -3.66
CA GLN A 101 11.03 -2.20 -4.12
C GLN A 101 10.06 -1.64 -3.10
N VAL A 102 9.10 -0.85 -3.57
CA VAL A 102 7.92 -0.45 -2.81
C VAL A 102 6.74 -1.09 -3.51
N SER A 103 6.24 -2.17 -2.94
CA SER A 103 5.09 -2.90 -3.46
C SER A 103 3.91 -2.66 -2.53
N SER A 104 2.81 -2.17 -3.09
CA SER A 104 1.51 -2.36 -2.49
C SER A 104 0.93 -3.66 -3.04
N PRO A 105 0.27 -4.51 -2.22
CA PRO A 105 -0.47 -5.65 -2.74
C PRO A 105 -1.60 -5.20 -3.68
N GLN A 106 -1.98 -3.92 -3.68
CA GLN A 106 -2.92 -3.33 -4.62
C GLN A 106 -2.21 -2.51 -5.70
N VAL A 107 -2.55 -2.76 -6.97
CA VAL A 107 -2.12 -1.94 -8.11
C VAL A 107 -3.33 -1.34 -8.79
N LEU A 108 -3.28 -0.02 -9.02
CA LEU A 108 -4.29 0.71 -9.77
C LEU A 108 -3.92 0.74 -11.26
N TYR A 109 -4.80 0.25 -12.12
CA TYR A 109 -4.63 0.34 -13.57
C TYR A 109 -5.61 1.33 -14.17
N GLY A 110 -5.13 2.25 -14.99
CA GLY A 110 -5.97 3.19 -15.75
C GLY A 110 -6.50 2.60 -17.06
N HIS A 111 -7.75 2.92 -17.42
CA HIS A 111 -8.46 2.45 -18.62
C HIS A 111 -7.70 2.81 -19.90
N ALA A 112 -7.28 4.07 -20.05
CA ALA A 112 -6.61 4.56 -21.26
C ALA A 112 -5.33 3.79 -21.61
N ALA A 113 -4.62 3.28 -20.60
CA ALA A 113 -3.40 2.50 -20.77
C ALA A 113 -3.65 0.98 -20.89
N ASN A 114 -4.90 0.52 -20.70
CA ASN A 114 -5.23 -0.90 -20.55
C ASN A 114 -6.51 -1.26 -21.32
N PRO A 115 -6.45 -1.44 -22.66
CA PRO A 115 -7.63 -1.74 -23.48
C PRO A 115 -8.30 -3.08 -23.17
N GLY A 116 -7.64 -3.95 -22.39
CA GLY A 116 -8.20 -5.22 -21.92
C GLY A 116 -9.27 -5.09 -20.82
N TRP A 117 -9.53 -3.87 -20.35
CA TRP A 117 -10.60 -3.56 -19.42
C TRP A 117 -11.56 -2.56 -20.06
N ASN A 118 -12.87 -2.80 -19.97
CA ASN A 118 -13.89 -2.03 -20.68
C ASN A 118 -14.71 -1.09 -19.77
N GLY A 119 -14.21 -0.79 -18.57
CA GLY A 119 -14.92 0.01 -17.57
C GLY A 119 -15.91 -0.77 -16.70
N LYS A 120 -16.31 -1.99 -17.08
CA LYS A 120 -17.42 -2.72 -16.43
C LYS A 120 -16.96 -3.75 -15.41
N TRP A 121 -17.83 -4.02 -14.44
CA TRP A 121 -17.55 -4.96 -13.34
C TRP A 121 -17.28 -6.38 -13.86
N ASP A 122 -18.06 -6.85 -14.83
CA ASP A 122 -17.95 -8.22 -15.35
C ASP A 122 -16.59 -8.52 -16.00
N SER A 123 -15.93 -7.49 -16.57
CA SER A 123 -14.59 -7.64 -17.16
C SER A 123 -13.47 -7.43 -16.15
N ALA A 124 -13.77 -6.79 -15.01
CA ALA A 124 -12.78 -6.34 -14.04
C ALA A 124 -11.98 -7.51 -13.46
N ARG A 125 -12.68 -8.58 -13.06
CA ARG A 125 -12.02 -9.75 -12.49
C ARG A 125 -11.10 -10.44 -13.50
N SER A 126 -11.58 -10.68 -14.71
CA SER A 126 -10.80 -11.28 -15.79
C SER A 126 -9.58 -10.44 -16.15
N PHE A 127 -9.71 -9.11 -16.11
CA PHE A 127 -8.59 -8.21 -16.30
C PHE A 127 -7.53 -8.41 -15.22
N CYS A 128 -7.89 -8.38 -13.93
CA CYS A 128 -6.92 -8.60 -12.85
C CYS A 128 -6.27 -9.98 -12.90
N GLN A 129 -7.05 -11.02 -13.24
CA GLN A 129 -6.52 -12.37 -13.46
C GLN A 129 -5.50 -12.43 -14.61
N SER A 130 -5.71 -11.68 -15.69
CA SER A 130 -4.75 -11.59 -16.79
C SER A 130 -3.42 -10.92 -16.38
N LYS A 131 -3.41 -10.14 -15.30
CA LYS A 131 -2.21 -9.55 -14.70
C LYS A 131 -1.54 -10.46 -13.68
N GLY A 132 -2.15 -11.59 -13.32
CA GLY A 132 -1.67 -12.50 -12.28
C GLY A 132 -2.21 -12.18 -10.87
N GLY A 133 -3.22 -11.34 -10.75
CA GLY A 133 -3.90 -11.02 -9.48
C GLY A 133 -5.37 -11.42 -9.46
N ASP A 134 -6.14 -10.87 -8.53
CA ASP A 134 -7.61 -10.93 -8.50
C ASP A 134 -8.18 -9.51 -8.31
N LEU A 135 -9.48 -9.35 -8.54
CA LEU A 135 -10.15 -8.09 -8.20
C LEU A 135 -10.05 -7.86 -6.68
N CYS A 136 -9.67 -6.66 -6.27
CA CYS A 136 -9.60 -6.32 -4.84
C CYS A 136 -10.98 -6.32 -4.18
N ASP A 137 -11.06 -6.78 -2.94
CA ASP A 137 -12.25 -6.55 -2.11
C ASP A 137 -12.25 -5.15 -1.48
N TYR A 138 -13.36 -4.79 -0.84
CA TYR A 138 -13.49 -3.48 -0.20
C TYR A 138 -12.45 -3.26 0.90
N ALA A 139 -12.16 -4.26 1.73
CA ALA A 139 -11.22 -4.12 2.85
C ALA A 139 -9.78 -3.87 2.37
N ALA A 140 -9.39 -4.44 1.23
CA ALA A 140 -8.09 -4.21 0.61
C ALA A 140 -7.97 -2.78 0.04
N LEU A 141 -9.05 -2.22 -0.48
CA LEU A 141 -9.06 -0.89 -1.08
C LEU A 141 -9.29 0.22 -0.06
N CYS A 142 -10.10 -0.05 0.95
CA CYS A 142 -10.57 0.90 1.95
C CYS A 142 -10.34 0.34 3.37
N PRO A 143 -9.09 0.11 3.78
CA PRO A 143 -8.78 -0.51 5.06
C PRO A 143 -9.21 0.33 6.27
N GLY A 144 -9.30 1.66 6.12
CA GLY A 144 -9.84 2.56 7.14
C GLY A 144 -11.36 2.67 7.14
N GLY A 145 -12.03 2.04 6.17
CA GLY A 145 -13.48 2.17 5.96
C GLY A 145 -13.87 3.52 5.34
N ARG A 146 -15.17 3.82 5.42
CA ARG A 146 -15.80 4.99 4.82
C ARG A 146 -15.21 6.30 5.35
N GLN A 147 -15.11 7.31 4.48
CA GLN A 147 -14.56 8.66 4.76
C GLN A 147 -13.08 8.67 5.13
N ILE A 148 -12.38 7.55 4.94
CA ILE A 148 -10.94 7.46 5.04
C ILE A 148 -10.38 7.20 3.63
N ASP A 149 -9.22 7.80 3.33
CA ASP A 149 -8.54 7.63 2.05
C ASP A 149 -8.39 6.14 1.68
N SER A 150 -8.56 5.82 0.41
CA SER A 150 -8.27 4.48 -0.11
C SER A 150 -6.77 4.15 -0.02
N THR A 151 -6.41 2.88 -0.24
CA THR A 151 -5.00 2.45 -0.36
C THR A 151 -4.24 3.16 -1.50
N PHE A 152 -4.98 3.75 -2.46
CA PHE A 152 -4.41 4.53 -3.55
C PHE A 152 -4.33 6.04 -3.23
N GLY A 153 -4.69 6.44 -2.01
CA GLY A 153 -4.93 7.83 -1.65
C GLY A 153 -6.27 8.32 -2.22
N GLN A 154 -6.36 9.64 -2.40
CA GLN A 154 -7.53 10.29 -2.96
C GLN A 154 -7.25 10.69 -4.41
N LEU A 155 -7.99 10.10 -5.35
CA LEU A 155 -7.90 10.47 -6.76
C LEU A 155 -8.71 11.75 -7.02
N SER A 156 -8.39 12.46 -8.10
CA SER A 156 -9.19 13.60 -8.54
C SER A 156 -10.48 13.11 -9.21
N GLN A 157 -11.56 13.87 -9.08
CA GLN A 157 -12.86 13.63 -9.76
C GLN A 157 -13.66 12.46 -9.17
N ASP A 158 -14.87 12.27 -9.68
CA ASP A 158 -15.84 11.28 -9.22
C ASP A 158 -15.48 9.88 -9.72
N GLU A 159 -14.41 9.29 -9.18
CA GLU A 159 -13.86 8.00 -9.63
C GLU A 159 -14.32 6.81 -8.79
N TRP A 160 -14.79 5.79 -9.50
CA TRP A 160 -15.33 4.55 -8.96
C TRP A 160 -14.56 3.36 -9.52
N ILE A 161 -14.18 2.42 -8.65
CA ILE A 161 -13.53 1.17 -9.07
C ILE A 161 -14.34 -0.04 -8.65
N PRO A 162 -14.43 -1.08 -9.49
CA PRO A 162 -15.15 -2.29 -9.15
C PRO A 162 -14.47 -2.98 -7.97
N VAL A 163 -15.28 -3.55 -7.06
CA VAL A 163 -14.79 -4.34 -5.92
C VAL A 163 -15.32 -5.76 -5.98
N LYS A 164 -14.54 -6.68 -5.42
CA LYS A 164 -14.91 -8.08 -5.26
C LYS A 164 -16.03 -8.21 -4.22
N GLY A 165 -17.24 -8.41 -4.72
CA GLY A 165 -18.43 -8.80 -3.96
C GLY A 165 -18.98 -10.16 -4.44
N PRO A 166 -20.05 -10.68 -3.83
CA PRO A 166 -20.80 -11.78 -4.43
C PRO A 166 -21.26 -11.38 -5.83
N SER A 167 -21.16 -12.25 -6.84
CA SER A 167 -21.40 -11.92 -8.25
C SER A 167 -22.80 -11.35 -8.56
N VAL A 168 -23.75 -11.54 -7.66
CA VAL A 168 -25.11 -10.99 -7.71
C VAL A 168 -25.19 -9.52 -7.28
N LEU A 169 -24.21 -9.04 -6.52
CA LEU A 169 -24.03 -7.65 -6.12
C LEU A 169 -22.73 -7.15 -6.76
N LYS A 170 -22.83 -6.76 -8.04
CA LYS A 170 -21.75 -5.99 -8.67
C LYS A 170 -21.61 -4.70 -7.87
N ASP A 171 -20.42 -4.42 -7.35
CA ASP A 171 -20.26 -3.28 -6.46
C ASP A 171 -19.03 -2.49 -6.86
N TYR A 172 -19.06 -1.21 -6.49
CA TYR A 172 -18.06 -0.22 -6.83
C TYR A 172 -17.81 0.64 -5.61
N VAL A 173 -16.55 0.95 -5.38
CA VAL A 173 -16.15 1.87 -4.31
C VAL A 173 -15.66 3.18 -4.91
N GLN A 174 -16.10 4.29 -4.32
CA GLN A 174 -15.61 5.62 -4.67
C GLN A 174 -14.22 5.84 -4.07
N ILE A 175 -13.23 6.09 -4.93
CA ILE A 175 -11.84 6.37 -4.54
C ILE A 175 -11.36 7.76 -4.97
N GLY A 176 -12.20 8.48 -5.72
CA GLY A 176 -11.95 9.85 -6.14
C GLY A 176 -12.88 10.87 -5.47
N THR A 177 -12.44 12.13 -5.47
CA THR A 177 -13.17 13.28 -4.93
C THR A 177 -14.46 13.59 -5.70
N ARG A 178 -15.60 13.39 -5.05
CA ARG A 178 -16.83 14.11 -5.42
C ARG A 178 -16.77 15.54 -4.89
N THR A 179 -17.52 16.46 -5.48
CA THR A 179 -17.73 17.82 -4.93
C THR A 179 -18.39 17.84 -3.53
N SER A 180 -18.76 16.68 -2.98
CA SER A 180 -19.28 16.50 -1.62
C SER A 180 -18.22 15.80 -0.75
N PRO A 181 -17.83 16.36 0.42
CA PRO A 181 -16.70 15.88 1.23
C PRO A 181 -16.98 14.60 2.05
N ARG A 182 -17.78 13.64 1.55
CA ARG A 182 -18.25 12.51 2.36
C ARG A 182 -18.33 11.14 1.68
N ASP A 183 -17.95 11.04 0.41
CA ASP A 183 -18.20 9.82 -0.37
C ASP A 183 -16.93 8.95 -0.54
N ASP A 184 -15.77 9.36 0.00
CA ASP A 184 -14.55 8.55 -0.04
C ASP A 184 -14.76 7.18 0.61
N CYS A 185 -14.29 6.14 -0.07
CA CYS A 185 -14.47 4.76 0.35
C CYS A 185 -15.93 4.38 0.60
N CYS A 186 -16.86 4.99 -0.13
CA CYS A 186 -18.25 4.56 -0.12
C CYS A 186 -18.54 3.51 -1.20
N LEU A 187 -19.27 2.45 -0.84
CA LEU A 187 -19.81 1.48 -1.79
C LEU A 187 -21.07 2.03 -2.46
N ILE A 188 -21.22 1.79 -3.76
CA ILE A 188 -22.45 2.18 -4.48
C ILE A 188 -23.69 1.44 -3.95
N SER A 189 -23.49 0.27 -3.34
CA SER A 189 -24.54 -0.49 -2.65
C SER A 189 -24.89 0.03 -1.25
N ASP A 190 -24.11 0.94 -0.66
CA ASP A 190 -24.35 1.46 0.69
C ASP A 190 -25.49 2.51 0.68
N ASP A 191 -26.63 2.11 1.25
CA ASP A 191 -27.81 2.95 1.40
C ASP A 191 -27.54 4.23 2.21
N VAL A 192 -26.55 4.22 3.11
CA VAL A 192 -26.17 5.40 3.89
C VAL A 192 -25.53 6.47 3.01
N CYS A 193 -24.85 6.09 1.94
CA CYS A 193 -24.23 7.04 1.02
C CYS A 193 -25.15 7.49 -0.11
N HIS A 194 -25.99 6.57 -0.62
CA HIS A 194 -26.74 6.83 -1.85
C HIS A 194 -28.26 6.83 -1.69
N GLY A 195 -28.77 6.57 -0.47
CA GLY A 195 -30.19 6.70 -0.13
C GLY A 195 -31.08 5.77 -0.95
N LEU A 196 -31.26 4.52 -0.50
CA LEU A 196 -32.27 3.55 -1.00
C LEU A 196 -32.33 3.33 -2.52
N ARG A 197 -31.22 3.57 -3.22
CA ARG A 197 -31.08 3.24 -4.65
C ARG A 197 -29.73 2.58 -4.91
N GLY A 198 -29.43 1.57 -4.10
CA GLY A 198 -28.39 0.58 -4.41
C GLY A 198 -28.74 -0.12 -5.72
N ARG A 199 -28.15 0.38 -6.80
CA ARG A 199 -28.37 -0.17 -8.14
C ARG A 199 -27.05 -0.16 -8.88
N ALA A 200 -26.32 -1.25 -8.69
CA ALA A 200 -25.09 -1.60 -9.39
C ALA A 200 -25.16 -1.43 -10.92
N ASP A 201 -26.37 -1.57 -11.48
CA ASP A 201 -26.68 -1.30 -12.89
C ASP A 201 -26.36 0.14 -13.31
N TRP A 202 -26.40 1.10 -12.39
CA TRP A 202 -26.03 2.49 -12.67
C TRP A 202 -24.55 2.64 -12.94
N ALA A 203 -23.70 1.99 -12.14
CA ALA A 203 -22.27 1.99 -12.36
C ALA A 203 -21.92 1.34 -13.69
N ASP A 204 -22.41 0.13 -13.98
CA ASP A 204 -22.13 -0.52 -15.28
C ASP A 204 -22.65 0.29 -16.48
N ALA A 205 -23.77 1.03 -16.31
CA ALA A 205 -24.31 1.93 -17.33
C ALA A 205 -23.45 3.20 -17.55
N TRP A 206 -22.57 3.54 -16.61
CA TRP A 206 -21.64 4.67 -16.72
C TRP A 206 -20.27 4.29 -17.27
N GLY A 207 -19.99 3.00 -17.52
CA GLY A 207 -18.69 2.51 -17.99
C GLY A 207 -18.21 3.04 -19.34
N SER A 208 -19.02 3.83 -20.06
CA SER A 208 -18.59 4.58 -21.25
C SER A 208 -18.26 6.04 -20.97
N ARG A 209 -18.46 6.54 -19.75
CA ARG A 209 -18.11 7.91 -19.35
C ARG A 209 -16.69 7.91 -18.80
N THR A 210 -15.78 8.52 -19.56
CA THR A 210 -14.33 8.64 -19.31
C THR A 210 -13.93 9.39 -18.04
N TYR A 211 -14.85 9.62 -17.10
CA TYR A 211 -14.60 10.37 -15.86
C TYR A 211 -15.04 9.60 -14.62
N PHE A 212 -15.85 8.54 -14.77
CA PHE A 212 -16.46 7.82 -13.65
C PHE A 212 -15.79 6.50 -13.32
N GLN A 213 -15.26 5.79 -14.33
CA GLN A 213 -14.72 4.43 -14.20
C GLN A 213 -13.42 4.31 -14.98
N ASN A 214 -12.44 5.10 -14.58
CA ASN A 214 -11.14 5.17 -15.26
C ASN A 214 -10.10 4.25 -14.65
N HIS A 215 -10.36 3.67 -13.47
CA HIS A 215 -9.41 2.80 -12.82
C HIS A 215 -9.99 1.45 -12.38
N ILE A 216 -9.08 0.48 -12.22
CA ILE A 216 -9.36 -0.81 -11.62
C ILE A 216 -8.25 -1.17 -10.64
N GLY A 217 -8.65 -1.56 -9.42
CA GLY A 217 -7.74 -2.05 -8.39
C GLY A 217 -7.58 -3.55 -8.47
N CYS A 218 -6.37 -4.02 -8.78
CA CYS A 218 -6.03 -5.44 -8.76
C CYS A 218 -5.17 -5.77 -7.55
N CYS A 219 -5.49 -6.88 -6.88
CA CYS A 219 -4.82 -7.36 -5.69
C CYS A 219 -3.95 -8.55 -6.02
N PHE A 220 -2.71 -8.53 -5.56
CA PHE A 220 -1.72 -9.58 -5.75
C PHE A 220 -1.39 -10.23 -4.41
N THR A 221 -1.26 -11.55 -4.40
CA THR A 221 -0.67 -12.27 -3.27
C THR A 221 0.83 -12.00 -3.27
N VAL A 222 1.29 -11.28 -2.25
CA VAL A 222 2.71 -11.10 -1.92
C VAL A 222 3.25 -12.29 -1.14
#